data_AF-A0A0F9P1L1-F1
#
_entry.id   AF-A0A0F9P1L1-F1
#
_cell.length_a   1.000
_cell.length_b   1.000
_cell.length_c   1.000
_cell.angle_alpha   90.00
_cell.angle_beta   90.00
_cell.angle_gamma   90.00
#
_symmetry.space_group_name_H-M   'P 1'
#
loop_
_entity.id
_entity.type
_entity.pdbx_description
1 polymer ?
#
loop_
_entity_poly.entity_id
_entity_poly.type
_entity_poly.pdbx_seq_one_letter_code
_entity_poly.pdbx_strand_id
1 'polypeptide(L)' 'IEMGRVFGEVAVEIAKKTNVKKIGLTGGVAYNYSFSKVIKTYIINEGFKFLEHERVAPGDAGISIGQLIGGLFQYIKNK' A
#
# COMPACT_ATOMS: atom_id res chain seq x y z
N ILE A 1 -6.82 -12.60 -10.28
CA ILE A 1 -5.41 -12.55 -10.72
C ILE A 1 -5.20 -11.34 -11.61
N GLU A 2 -5.92 -11.23 -12.73
CA GLU A 2 -5.81 -10.08 -13.65
C GLU A 2 -6.02 -8.71 -12.98
N MET A 3 -7.03 -8.59 -12.13
CA MET A 3 -7.26 -7.36 -11.36
C MET A 3 -6.06 -6.94 -10.50
N GLY A 4 -5.34 -7.91 -9.90
CA GLY A 4 -4.14 -7.59 -9.12
C GLY A 4 -3.01 -7.06 -10.00
N ARG A 5 -2.86 -7.60 -11.22
CA ARG A 5 -1.85 -7.15 -12.18
C ARG A 5 -2.12 -5.71 -12.62
N VAL A 6 -3.37 -5.42 -13.01
CA VAL A 6 -3.78 -4.07 -13.44
C VAL A 6 -3.59 -3.04 -12.31
N PHE A 7 -3.91 -3.40 -11.05
CA PHE A 7 -3.67 -2.50 -9.91
C PHE A 7 -2.18 -2.26 -9.66
N GLY A 8 -1.34 -3.30 -9.79
CA GLY A 8 0.11 -3.17 -9.71
C GLY A 8 0.68 -2.26 -10.80
N GLU A 9 0.19 -2.40 -12.03
CA GLU A 9 0.57 -1.57 -13.19
C GLU A 9 0.29 -0.10 -12.95
N VAL A 10 -0.95 0.24 -12.59
CA VAL A 10 -1.36 1.61 -12.32
C VAL A 10 -0.55 2.21 -11.17
N ALA A 11 -0.32 1.44 -10.10
CA ALA A 11 0.48 1.90 -8.96
C ALA A 11 1.93 2.22 -9.37
N VAL A 12 2.57 1.36 -10.18
CA VAL A 12 3.93 1.59 -10.70
C VAL A 12 3.98 2.80 -11.61
N GLU A 13 3.00 2.97 -12.51
CA GLU A 13 2.94 4.11 -13.41
C GLU A 13 2.87 5.45 -12.64
N ILE A 14 1.99 5.51 -11.63
CA ILE A 14 1.86 6.68 -10.76
C ILE A 14 3.15 6.91 -9.97
N ALA A 15 3.76 5.86 -9.44
CA ALA A 15 5.00 5.95 -8.67
C ALA A 15 6.17 6.49 -9.52
N LYS A 16 6.29 6.06 -10.78
CA LYS A 16 7.26 6.62 -11.75
C LYS A 16 7.01 8.12 -11.98
N LYS A 17 5.76 8.52 -12.24
CA LYS A 17 5.36 9.92 -12.49
C LYS A 17 5.58 10.85 -11.29
N THR A 18 5.46 10.32 -10.08
CA THR A 18 5.55 11.08 -8.82
C THR A 18 6.91 10.96 -8.13
N ASN A 19 7.87 10.24 -8.73
CA ASN A 19 9.18 9.95 -8.16
C ASN A 19 9.12 9.28 -6.76
N VAL A 20 8.10 8.44 -6.53
CA VAL A 20 7.90 7.69 -5.29
C VAL A 20 8.51 6.30 -5.43
N LYS A 21 9.40 5.89 -4.52
CA LYS A 21 10.10 4.58 -4.60
C LYS A 21 9.41 3.44 -3.84
N LYS A 22 8.38 3.74 -3.05
CA LYS A 22 7.73 2.81 -2.11
C LYS A 22 6.25 2.74 -2.39
N ILE A 23 5.71 1.54 -2.53
CA ILE A 23 4.29 1.30 -2.81
C ILE A 23 3.76 0.34 -1.76
N GLY A 24 2.65 0.69 -1.11
CA GLY A 24 2.04 -0.14 -0.07
C GLY A 24 0.66 -0.64 -0.44
N LEU A 25 0.29 -1.81 0.09
CA LEU A 25 -1.06 -2.36 0.00
C LEU A 25 -1.68 -2.47 1.40
N THR A 26 -2.93 -2.01 1.53
CA THR A 26 -3.71 -2.00 2.77
C THR A 26 -5.18 -2.28 2.47
N GLY A 27 -6.05 -2.22 3.48
CA GLY A 27 -7.48 -2.54 3.39
C GLY A 27 -7.77 -4.04 3.51
N GLY A 28 -9.04 -4.39 3.70
CA GLY A 28 -9.46 -5.78 3.89
C GLY A 28 -9.12 -6.72 2.72
N VAL A 29 -9.02 -6.19 1.50
CA VAL A 29 -8.61 -6.97 0.32
C VAL A 29 -7.16 -7.47 0.39
N ALA A 30 -6.30 -6.83 1.21
CA ALA A 30 -4.92 -7.24 1.37
C ALA A 30 -4.77 -8.63 2.02
N TYR A 31 -5.81 -9.14 2.70
CA TYR A 31 -5.85 -10.52 3.18
C TYR A 31 -5.99 -11.56 2.06
N ASN A 32 -6.47 -11.15 0.87
CA ASN A 32 -6.57 -12.06 -0.26
C ASN A 32 -5.15 -12.37 -0.79
N TYR A 33 -4.62 -13.52 -0.40
CA TYR A 33 -3.26 -13.93 -0.74
C TYR A 33 -2.99 -13.89 -2.26
N SER A 34 -3.89 -14.44 -3.07
CA SER A 34 -3.72 -14.50 -4.52
C SER A 34 -3.69 -13.10 -5.15
N PHE A 35 -4.51 -12.19 -4.65
CA PHE A 35 -4.54 -10.79 -5.12
C PHE A 35 -3.27 -10.03 -4.67
N SER A 36 -2.96 -10.07 -3.38
CA SER A 36 -1.80 -9.39 -2.79
C SER A 36 -0.48 -9.89 -3.38
N LYS A 37 -0.35 -11.20 -3.61
CA LYS A 37 0.85 -11.80 -4.21
C LYS A 37 1.10 -11.26 -5.62
N VAL A 38 0.06 -11.19 -6.46
CA VAL A 38 0.21 -10.70 -7.84
C VAL A 38 0.68 -9.24 -7.84
N ILE A 39 0.06 -8.39 -7.02
CA ILE A 39 0.46 -6.98 -6.87
C ILE A 39 1.91 -6.87 -6.39
N LYS A 40 2.24 -7.59 -5.31
CA LYS A 40 3.58 -7.60 -4.72
C LYS A 40 4.65 -8.01 -5.73
N THR A 41 4.43 -9.10 -6.44
CA THR A 41 5.37 -9.60 -7.45
C THR A 41 5.57 -8.59 -8.57
N TYR A 42 4.48 -8.01 -9.10
CA TYR A 42 4.57 -7.00 -10.16
C TYR A 42 5.39 -5.78 -9.71
N ILE A 43 5.06 -5.22 -8.54
CA ILE A 43 5.74 -4.04 -7.98
C ILE A 43 7.24 -4.28 -7.76
N ILE A 44 7.61 -5.44 -7.20
CA ILE A 44 9.01 -5.79 -6.95
C ILE A 44 9.78 -5.96 -8.26
N ASN A 45 9.18 -6.61 -9.26
CA ASN A 45 9.80 -6.82 -10.57
C ASN A 45 10.07 -5.50 -11.31
N GLU A 46 9.22 -4.50 -11.10
CA GLU A 46 9.41 -3.14 -11.63
C GLU A 46 10.42 -2.30 -10.84
N GLY A 47 11.07 -2.87 -9.82
CA GLY A 47 12.15 -2.23 -9.06
C GLY A 47 11.69 -1.35 -7.89
N PHE A 48 10.43 -1.44 -7.49
CA PHE A 48 9.87 -0.66 -6.37
C PHE A 48 9.93 -1.45 -5.06
N LYS A 49 10.03 -0.72 -3.93
CA LYS A 49 9.91 -1.33 -2.61
C LYS A 49 8.44 -1.52 -2.24
N PHE A 50 8.01 -2.78 -2.09
CA PHE A 50 6.68 -3.11 -1.60
C PHE A 50 6.60 -2.97 -0.07
N LEU A 51 5.51 -2.39 0.43
CA LEU A 51 5.19 -2.25 1.85
C LEU A 51 3.90 -3.02 2.17
N GLU A 52 3.94 -3.85 3.21
CA GLU A 52 2.79 -4.63 3.66
C GLU A 52 2.66 -4.60 5.18
N HIS A 53 1.48 -4.97 5.65
CA HIS A 53 1.14 -5.05 7.05
C HIS A 53 1.70 -6.34 7.68
N GLU A 54 2.49 -6.21 8.75
CA GLU A 54 3.05 -7.36 9.51
C GLU A 54 2.49 -7.42 10.94
N ARG A 55 2.57 -6.31 11.68
CA ARG A 55 2.20 -6.24 13.10
C ARG A 55 0.80 -5.70 13.36
N VAL A 56 0.17 -5.12 12.35
CA VAL A 56 -1.14 -4.46 12.42
C VAL A 56 -1.99 -4.99 11.29
N ALA A 57 -3.25 -5.32 11.55
CA ALA A 57 -4.19 -5.75 10.52
C ALA A 57 -4.29 -4.71 9.37
N PRO A 58 -4.26 -5.12 8.10
CA PRO A 58 -4.47 -4.21 6.97
C PRO A 58 -5.91 -3.70 6.85
N GLY A 59 -6.90 -4.42 7.43
CA GLY A 59 -8.30 -4.01 7.43
C GLY A 59 -8.71 -3.15 8.63
N ASP A 60 -10.01 -3.10 8.89
CA ASP A 60 -10.61 -2.22 9.91
C ASP A 60 -10.07 -2.45 11.32
N ALA A 61 -9.65 -3.68 11.65
CA ALA A 61 -9.02 -3.99 12.93
C ALA A 61 -7.71 -3.22 13.20
N GLY A 62 -7.08 -2.65 12.16
CA GLY A 62 -5.88 -1.82 12.27
C GLY A 62 -6.08 -0.34 11.92
N ILE A 63 -7.30 0.08 11.54
CA ILE A 63 -7.53 1.42 10.97
C ILE A 63 -7.29 2.54 11.98
N SER A 64 -7.58 2.30 13.26
CA SER A 64 -7.41 3.29 14.34
C SER A 64 -5.96 3.77 14.47
N ILE A 65 -4.98 2.90 14.18
CA ILE A 65 -3.56 3.25 14.20
C ILE A 65 -3.24 4.21 13.04
N GLY A 66 -3.76 3.94 11.84
CA GLY A 66 -3.61 4.84 10.70
C GLY A 66 -4.24 6.21 10.94
N GLN A 67 -5.42 6.24 11.57
CA GLN A 67 -6.11 7.47 11.96
C GLN A 67 -5.33 8.28 12.99
N LEU A 68 -4.76 7.62 14.01
CA LEU A 68 -3.93 8.27 15.03
C LEU A 68 -2.70 8.95 14.40
N ILE A 69 -1.95 8.22 13.57
CA ILE A 69 -0.76 8.76 12.89
C ILE A 69 -1.14 9.88 11.91
N GLY A 70 -2.23 9.72 11.15
CA GLY A 70 -2.73 10.76 10.25
C GLY A 70 -3.13 12.03 10.98
N GLY A 71 -3.84 11.90 12.10
CA GLY A 71 -4.20 13.02 12.97
C GLY A 71 -2.98 13.73 13.55
N LEU A 72 -1.98 12.96 14.01
CA LEU A 72 -0.72 13.51 14.50
C LEU A 72 0.03 14.31 13.43
N PHE A 73 0.11 13.79 12.20
CA PHE A 73 0.75 14.53 11.10
C PHE A 73 0.04 15.85 10.81
N GLN A 74 -1.29 15.85 10.80
CA GLN A 74 -2.08 17.06 10.59
C GLN A 74 -1.87 18.07 11.72
N TYR A 75 -1.80 17.60 12.97
CA TYR A 75 -1.53 18.45 14.14
C TYR A 75 -0.16 19.12 14.06
N ILE A 76 0.89 18.34 13.71
CA ILE A 76 2.26 18.87 13.59
C ILE A 76 2.37 19.87 12.44
N LYS A 77 1.72 19.60 11.30
CA LYS A 77 1.77 20.49 10.12
C LYS A 77 1.09 21.84 10.35
N ASN A 78 0.07 21.88 11.20
CA ASN A 78 -0.72 23.08 11.50
C ASN A 78 -0.21 23.85 12.72
N LYS A 79 0.96 23.46 13.27
CA LYS A 79 1.72 24.21 14.26
C LYS A 79 2.95 24.83 13.62
#